data_AF-A0A2U2X4X4-F1
#
_entry.id   AF-A0A2U2X4X4-F1
#
_cell.length_a   1.000
_cell.length_b   1.000
_cell.length_c   1.000
_cell.angle_alpha   90.00
_cell.angle_beta   90.00
_cell.angle_gamma   90.00
#
_symmetry.space_group_name_H-M   'P 1'
#
loop_
_entity.id
_entity.type
_entity.pdbx_description
1 polymer ?
#
loop_
_entity_poly.entity_id
_entity_poly.type
_entity_poly.pdbx_seq_one_letter_code
_entity_poly.pdbx_strand_id
1 'polypeptide(L)'
;MGTYWLITAIILGAIFTYLNNQKKFVDSFYKNLTDEQLYKETIIILNKILALHDKNSDFIYSGLEDYDDLKQTISVYKESLIKYNFETILKLRSDFAPTGLFQELSIQNEWTEAYTELVDKFNIIYNTIEERLKNYS
;
A
#
# COMPACT_ATOMS: atom_id res chain seq x y z
N MET A 1 -22.42 35.53 -16.70
CA MET A 1 -21.21 34.70 -16.47
C MET A 1 -20.87 34.47 -14.99
N GLY A 2 -21.32 35.28 -14.02
CA GLY A 2 -20.88 35.14 -12.61
C GLY A 2 -21.50 33.99 -11.79
N THR A 3 -22.69 33.50 -12.14
CA THR A 3 -23.39 32.45 -11.38
C THR A 3 -22.81 31.05 -11.61
N TYR A 4 -22.28 30.79 -12.81
CA TYR A 4 -21.70 29.49 -13.16
C TYR A 4 -20.43 29.22 -12.35
N TRP A 5 -19.55 30.22 -12.22
CA TRP A 5 -18.34 30.15 -11.39
C TRP A 5 -18.63 29.89 -9.91
N LEU A 6 -19.70 30.50 -9.39
CA LEU A 6 -20.12 30.30 -8.00
C LEU A 6 -20.62 28.87 -7.76
N ILE A 7 -21.44 28.34 -8.67
CA ILE A 7 -21.95 26.97 -8.60
C ILE A 7 -20.81 25.96 -8.72
N THR A 8 -19.87 26.16 -9.64
CA THR A 8 -18.70 25.27 -9.80
C THR A 8 -17.81 25.29 -8.55
N ALA A 9 -17.61 26.45 -7.91
CA ALA A 9 -16.80 26.54 -6.69
C ALA A 9 -17.45 25.80 -5.51
N ILE A 10 -18.78 25.88 -5.35
CA ILE A 10 -19.50 25.16 -4.30
C ILE A 10 -19.40 23.64 -4.51
N ILE A 11 -19.57 23.16 -5.75
CA ILE A 11 -19.47 21.74 -6.08
C ILE A 11 -18.04 21.22 -5.80
N LEU A 12 -17.01 21.94 -6.25
CA LEU A 12 -15.62 21.57 -5.99
C LEU A 12 -15.30 21.56 -4.49
N GLY A 13 -15.80 22.54 -3.72
CA GLY A 13 -15.64 22.59 -2.27
C GLY A 13 -16.31 21.42 -1.55
N ALA A 14 -17.51 21.01 -1.99
CA ALA A 14 -18.21 19.85 -1.45
C ALA A 14 -17.46 18.54 -1.76
N ILE A 15 -16.97 18.37 -2.99
CA ILE A 15 -16.16 17.21 -3.40
C ILE A 15 -14.88 17.15 -2.56
N PHE A 16 -14.15 18.26 -2.44
CA PHE A 16 -12.92 18.32 -1.65
C PHE A 16 -13.16 17.95 -0.17
N THR A 17 -14.25 18.48 0.42
CA THR A 17 -14.63 18.17 1.81
C THR A 17 -14.97 16.70 1.98
N TYR A 18 -15.72 16.12 1.04
CA TYR A 18 -16.06 14.69 1.05
C TYR A 18 -14.81 13.81 0.98
N LEU A 19 -13.92 14.08 0.03
CA LEU A 19 -12.66 13.33 -0.12
C LEU A 19 -11.77 13.45 1.12
N ASN A 20 -11.68 14.64 1.73
CA ASN A 20 -10.92 14.84 2.95
C ASN A 20 -11.49 14.05 4.14
N ASN A 21 -12.82 13.98 4.26
CA ASN A 21 -13.46 13.18 5.31
C ASN A 21 -13.23 11.68 5.11
N GLN A 22 -13.22 11.19 3.86
CA GLN A 22 -12.87 9.81 3.55
C GLN A 22 -11.43 9.49 3.98
N LYS A 23 -10.47 10.34 3.65
CA LYS A 23 -9.07 10.15 4.07
C LYS A 23 -8.92 10.10 5.59
N LYS A 24 -9.54 11.03 6.31
CA LYS A 24 -9.53 11.05 7.79
C LYS A 24 -10.16 9.80 8.40
N PHE A 25 -11.23 9.29 7.80
CA PHE A 25 -11.85 8.05 8.24
C PHE A 25 -10.90 6.86 8.08
N VAL A 26 -10.24 6.73 6.92
CA VAL A 26 -9.28 5.64 6.67
C VAL A 26 -8.10 5.72 7.65
N ASP A 27 -7.50 6.90 7.82
CA ASP A 27 -6.40 7.09 8.77
C ASP A 27 -6.85 6.73 10.20
N SER A 28 -8.04 7.16 10.61
CA SER A 28 -8.61 6.83 11.92
C SER A 28 -8.91 5.34 12.07
N PHE A 29 -9.34 4.67 11.01
CA PHE A 29 -9.61 3.24 11.03
C PHE A 29 -8.33 2.46 11.34
N TYR A 30 -7.26 2.70 10.57
CA TYR A 30 -5.97 2.02 10.77
C TYR A 30 -5.34 2.32 12.13
N LYS A 31 -5.46 3.56 12.62
CA LYS A 31 -4.97 3.93 13.97
C LYS A 31 -5.62 3.13 15.10
N ASN A 32 -6.85 2.65 14.90
CA ASN A 32 -7.59 1.88 15.89
C ASN A 32 -7.39 0.36 15.77
N LEU A 33 -6.68 -0.12 14.75
CA LEU A 33 -6.38 -1.55 14.60
C LEU A 33 -5.32 -2.02 15.60
N THR A 34 -5.40 -3.25 16.08
CA THR A 34 -4.31 -3.87 16.84
C THR A 34 -3.10 -4.13 15.95
N ASP A 35 -1.92 -4.33 16.55
CA ASP A 35 -0.73 -4.69 15.76
C ASP A 35 -0.99 -5.97 14.96
N GLU A 36 -1.61 -6.99 15.57
CA GLU A 36 -2.01 -8.21 14.84
C GLU A 36 -2.84 -7.91 13.59
N GLN A 37 -3.82 -7.01 13.69
CA GLN A 37 -4.65 -6.61 12.56
C GLN A 37 -3.84 -5.86 11.50
N LEU A 38 -2.91 -4.98 11.90
CA LEU A 38 -2.03 -4.25 10.97
C LEU A 38 -1.11 -5.20 10.17
N TYR A 39 -0.54 -6.22 10.82
CA TYR A 39 0.24 -7.25 10.13
C TYR A 39 -0.64 -8.09 9.17
N LYS A 40 -1.88 -8.41 9.56
CA LYS A 40 -2.85 -9.08 8.66
C LYS A 40 -3.22 -8.23 7.45
N GLU A 41 -3.42 -6.92 7.63
CA GLU A 41 -3.68 -5.99 6.53
C GLU A 41 -2.47 -5.91 5.56
N THR A 42 -1.25 -5.97 6.08
CA THR A 42 -0.04 -6.07 5.25
C THR A 42 -0.02 -7.36 4.42
N ILE A 43 -0.42 -8.49 5.01
CA ILE A 43 -0.56 -9.77 4.27
C ILE A 43 -1.62 -9.66 3.17
N ILE A 44 -2.73 -8.96 3.43
CA ILE A 44 -3.78 -8.73 2.42
C ILE A 44 -3.23 -7.89 1.24
N ILE A 45 -2.43 -6.86 1.51
CA ILE A 45 -1.73 -6.08 0.48
C ILE A 45 -0.85 -6.99 -0.39
N LEU A 46 -0.05 -7.86 0.22
CA LEU A 46 0.81 -8.79 -0.52
C LEU A 46 0.01 -9.79 -1.38
N ASN A 47 -1.13 -10.28 -0.88
CA ASN A 47 -2.00 -11.16 -1.66
C ASN A 47 -2.60 -10.42 -2.88
N LYS A 48 -2.89 -9.11 -2.76
CA LYS A 48 -3.35 -8.29 -3.89
C LYS A 48 -2.26 -8.14 -4.95
N ILE A 49 -1.01 -7.93 -4.54
CA ILE A 49 0.13 -7.90 -5.47
C ILE A 49 0.23 -9.21 -6.24
N LEU A 50 0.14 -10.37 -5.55
CA LEU A 50 0.14 -11.67 -6.24
C LEU A 50 -1.01 -11.81 -7.23
N ALA A 51 -2.20 -11.33 -6.88
CA ALA A 51 -3.37 -11.41 -7.76
C ALA A 51 -3.29 -10.51 -9.00
N LEU A 52 -2.37 -9.54 -9.03
CA LEU A 52 -2.08 -8.68 -10.18
C LEU A 52 -1.08 -9.30 -11.16
N HIS A 53 -0.55 -10.49 -10.87
CA HIS A 53 0.44 -11.16 -11.70
C HIS A 53 0.01 -12.59 -12.07
N ASP A 54 0.51 -13.05 -13.20
CA ASP A 54 0.44 -14.44 -13.60
C ASP A 54 1.76 -14.88 -14.25
N LYS A 55 1.78 -16.07 -14.85
CA LYS A 55 2.99 -16.64 -15.48
C LYS A 55 3.49 -15.87 -16.70
N ASN A 56 2.67 -14.99 -17.27
CA ASN A 56 2.98 -14.17 -18.44
C ASN A 56 3.35 -12.73 -18.07
N SER A 57 3.32 -12.38 -16.78
CA SER A 57 3.75 -11.07 -16.31
C SER A 57 5.23 -10.81 -16.64
N ASP A 58 5.58 -9.54 -16.81
CA ASP A 58 6.95 -9.09 -17.05
C ASP A 58 7.67 -8.82 -15.72
N PHE A 59 8.87 -9.39 -15.57
CA PHE A 59 9.72 -9.30 -14.38
C PHE A 59 11.11 -8.68 -14.67
N ILE A 60 11.39 -8.26 -15.91
CA ILE A 60 12.74 -7.89 -16.38
C ILE A 60 13.45 -6.87 -15.49
N TYR A 61 12.76 -5.85 -14.97
CA TYR A 61 13.35 -4.78 -14.15
C TYR A 61 13.07 -4.94 -12.64
N SER A 62 12.36 -6.01 -12.26
CA SER A 62 12.00 -6.28 -10.87
C SER A 62 13.11 -6.94 -10.05
N GLY A 63 14.10 -7.54 -10.73
CA GLY A 63 15.12 -8.37 -10.09
C GLY A 63 14.64 -9.77 -9.68
N LEU A 64 13.42 -10.15 -10.06
CA LEU A 64 12.88 -11.51 -9.98
C LEU A 64 13.02 -12.20 -11.34
N GLU A 65 13.21 -13.53 -11.35
CA GLU A 65 13.30 -14.28 -12.61
C GLU A 65 11.92 -14.49 -13.22
N ASP A 66 10.92 -14.82 -12.40
CA ASP A 66 9.56 -15.12 -12.86
C ASP A 66 8.48 -15.01 -11.75
N TYR A 67 7.27 -15.48 -12.07
CA TYR A 67 6.13 -15.52 -11.15
C TYR A 67 6.31 -16.49 -9.97
N ASP A 68 7.09 -17.56 -10.14
CA ASP A 68 7.38 -18.50 -9.05
C ASP A 68 8.31 -17.84 -8.01
N ASP A 69 9.29 -17.05 -8.46
CA ASP A 69 10.13 -16.20 -7.61
C ASP A 69 9.32 -15.15 -6.84
N LEU A 70 8.37 -14.48 -7.50
CA LEU A 70 7.47 -13.53 -6.83
C LEU A 70 6.66 -14.23 -5.72
N LYS A 71 6.10 -15.40 -6.02
CA LYS A 71 5.34 -16.20 -5.03
C LYS A 71 6.21 -16.61 -3.85
N GLN A 72 7.43 -17.07 -4.11
CA GLN A 72 8.36 -17.45 -3.05
C GLN A 72 8.71 -16.24 -2.18
N THR A 73 9.06 -15.10 -2.79
CA THR A 73 9.38 -13.85 -2.10
C THR A 73 8.23 -13.41 -1.19
N ILE A 74 7.00 -13.37 -1.71
CA ILE A 74 5.82 -13.00 -0.94
C ILE A 74 5.49 -14.05 0.15
N SER A 75 5.72 -15.33 -0.09
CA SER A 75 5.54 -16.37 0.93
C SER A 75 6.46 -16.14 2.13
N VAL A 76 7.74 -15.84 1.88
CA VAL A 76 8.73 -15.54 2.93
C VAL A 76 8.30 -14.32 3.75
N TYR A 77 7.83 -13.25 3.10
CA TYR A 77 7.29 -12.08 3.81
C TYR A 77 6.09 -12.45 4.67
N LYS A 78 5.13 -13.21 4.14
CA LYS A 78 3.93 -13.62 4.89
C LYS A 78 4.27 -14.46 6.12
N GLU A 79 5.18 -15.43 5.99
CA GLU A 79 5.64 -16.25 7.12
C GLU A 79 6.28 -15.41 8.23
N SER A 80 7.02 -14.37 7.85
CA SER A 80 7.66 -13.45 8.77
C SER A 80 6.66 -12.48 9.43
N LEU A 81 5.67 -12.00 8.67
CA LEU A 81 4.60 -11.12 9.17
C LEU A 81 3.67 -11.83 10.17
N ILE A 82 3.41 -13.14 9.99
CA ILE A 82 2.65 -13.95 10.96
C ILE A 82 3.34 -13.98 12.34
N LYS A 83 4.67 -13.81 12.36
CA LYS A 83 5.48 -13.75 13.58
C LYS A 83 5.68 -12.33 14.09
N TYR A 84 4.96 -11.34 13.54
CA TYR A 84 5.05 -9.92 13.88
C TYR A 84 6.46 -9.34 13.74
N ASN A 85 7.22 -9.80 12.73
CA ASN A 85 8.60 -9.36 12.53
C ASN A 85 8.65 -7.98 11.84
N PHE A 86 8.98 -6.95 12.63
CA PHE A 86 9.10 -5.58 12.15
C PHE A 86 10.18 -5.36 11.09
N GLU A 87 11.25 -6.15 11.07
CA GLU A 87 12.26 -6.06 9.99
C GLU A 87 11.66 -6.33 8.61
N THR A 88 10.61 -7.16 8.57
CA THR A 88 9.85 -7.42 7.33
C THR A 88 9.07 -6.18 6.89
N ILE A 89 8.51 -5.43 7.84
CA ILE A 89 7.82 -4.16 7.56
C ILE A 89 8.81 -3.13 7.01
N LEU A 90 10.03 -3.06 7.57
CA LEU A 90 11.11 -2.20 7.05
C LEU A 90 11.55 -2.61 5.64
N LYS A 91 11.70 -3.91 5.39
CA LYS A 91 12.03 -4.42 4.05
C LYS A 91 10.93 -4.06 3.04
N LEU A 92 9.67 -4.30 3.39
CA LEU A 92 8.54 -3.93 2.55
C LEU A 92 8.49 -2.43 2.26
N ARG A 93 8.86 -1.56 3.21
CA ARG A 93 9.00 -0.12 2.96
C ARG A 93 10.00 0.17 1.84
N SER A 94 11.12 -0.56 1.78
CA SER A 94 12.06 -0.45 0.67
C SER A 94 11.46 -0.96 -0.65
N ASP A 95 10.69 -2.04 -0.61
CA ASP A 95 10.10 -2.64 -1.82
C ASP A 95 8.94 -1.81 -2.39
N PHE A 96 8.27 -1.02 -1.54
CA PHE A 96 7.28 -0.02 -1.91
C PHE A 96 7.86 1.37 -2.22
N ALA A 97 9.16 1.60 -2.02
CA ALA A 97 9.79 2.89 -2.30
C ALA A 97 9.85 3.16 -3.82
N PRO A 98 10.10 4.42 -4.24
CA PRO A 98 10.43 4.71 -5.62
C PRO A 98 11.58 3.85 -6.13
N THR A 99 11.48 3.33 -7.35
CA THR A 99 12.38 2.32 -7.96
C THR A 99 12.48 1.00 -7.20
N GLY A 100 11.57 0.79 -6.24
CA GLY A 100 11.43 -0.46 -5.50
C GLY A 100 10.74 -1.54 -6.32
N LEU A 101 10.90 -2.78 -5.86
CA LEU A 101 10.38 -4.00 -6.50
C LEU A 101 8.94 -3.85 -7.00
N PHE A 102 8.03 -3.41 -6.13
CA PHE A 102 6.61 -3.35 -6.48
C PHE A 102 6.28 -2.18 -7.40
N GLN A 103 7.10 -1.12 -7.43
CA GLN A 103 6.91 -0.06 -8.41
C GLN A 103 7.29 -0.54 -9.81
N GLU A 104 8.46 -1.17 -9.94
CA GLU A 104 8.93 -1.69 -11.23
C GLU A 104 7.93 -2.69 -11.81
N LEU A 105 7.49 -3.66 -11.00
CA LEU A 105 6.44 -4.60 -11.41
C LEU A 105 5.15 -3.91 -11.87
N SER A 106 4.75 -2.82 -11.20
CA SER A 106 3.54 -2.08 -11.55
C SER A 106 3.62 -1.33 -12.87
N ILE A 107 4.80 -0.81 -13.21
CA ILE A 107 5.04 -0.11 -14.45
C ILE A 107 5.08 -1.13 -15.59
N GLN A 108 5.81 -2.22 -15.40
CA GLN A 108 5.97 -3.26 -16.41
C GLN A 108 4.67 -4.00 -16.74
N ASN A 109 3.76 -4.12 -15.78
CA ASN A 109 2.51 -4.88 -15.93
C ASN A 109 1.25 -3.97 -15.91
N GLU A 110 1.42 -2.68 -16.16
CA GLU A 110 0.33 -1.71 -16.38
C GLU A 110 -0.69 -1.57 -15.23
N TRP A 111 -0.26 -1.75 -13.98
CA TRP A 111 -1.12 -1.60 -12.79
C TRP A 111 -0.70 -0.46 -11.84
N THR A 112 -0.07 0.60 -12.36
CA THR A 112 0.44 1.75 -11.58
C THR A 112 -0.64 2.47 -10.73
N GLU A 113 -1.90 2.50 -11.17
CA GLU A 113 -3.00 3.05 -10.36
C GLU A 113 -3.25 2.20 -9.12
N ALA A 114 -3.35 0.87 -9.28
CA ALA A 114 -3.47 -0.06 -8.16
C ALA A 114 -2.25 0.00 -7.24
N TYR A 115 -1.03 0.16 -7.78
CA TYR A 115 0.17 0.36 -6.99
C TYR A 115 0.07 1.58 -6.07
N THR A 116 -0.41 2.71 -6.60
CA THR A 116 -0.57 3.94 -5.83
C THR A 116 -1.49 3.72 -4.63
N GLU A 117 -2.62 3.04 -4.83
CA GLU A 117 -3.53 2.71 -3.72
C GLU A 117 -2.90 1.77 -2.68
N LEU A 118 -2.10 0.80 -3.13
CA LEU A 118 -1.43 -0.16 -2.24
C LEU A 118 -0.34 0.53 -1.41
N VAL A 119 0.44 1.43 -2.02
CA VAL A 119 1.43 2.27 -1.33
C VAL A 119 0.77 3.13 -0.27
N ASP A 120 -0.33 3.80 -0.59
CA ASP A 120 -1.05 4.66 0.37
C ASP A 120 -1.52 3.85 1.59
N LYS A 121 -2.12 2.67 1.36
CA LYS A 121 -2.54 1.77 2.44
C LYS A 121 -1.35 1.28 3.26
N PHE A 122 -0.28 0.85 2.60
CA PHE A 122 0.93 0.37 3.27
C PHE A 122 1.58 1.48 4.12
N ASN A 123 1.66 2.70 3.61
CA ASN A 123 2.24 3.84 4.33
C ASN A 123 1.48 4.15 5.63
N ILE A 124 0.15 4.09 5.61
CA ILE A 124 -0.67 4.29 6.82
C ILE A 124 -0.35 3.19 7.86
N ILE A 125 -0.28 1.94 7.42
CA ILE A 125 0.07 0.80 8.30
C ILE A 125 1.48 0.97 8.88
N TYR A 126 2.47 1.22 8.02
CA TYR A 126 3.87 1.42 8.39
C TYR A 126 4.01 2.52 9.45
N ASN A 127 3.42 3.70 9.19
CA ASN A 127 3.50 4.84 10.10
C ASN A 127 2.83 4.52 11.45
N THR A 128 1.70 3.81 11.43
CA THR A 128 1.00 3.42 12.67
C THR A 128 1.86 2.48 13.52
N ILE A 129 2.51 1.48 12.91
CA ILE A 129 3.41 0.56 13.63
C ILE A 129 4.64 1.32 14.14
N GLU A 130 5.26 2.16 13.31
CA GLU A 130 6.46 2.92 13.68
C GLU A 130 6.20 3.91 14.83
N GLU A 131 5.07 4.63 14.80
CA GLU A 131 4.64 5.51 15.89
C GLU A 131 4.48 4.75 17.21
N ARG A 132 3.88 3.56 17.18
CA ARG A 132 3.71 2.72 18.38
C ARG A 132 5.05 2.28 18.95
N LEU A 133 5.97 1.79 18.11
CA LEU A 133 7.29 1.36 18.54
C LEU A 133 8.07 2.49 19.23
N LYS A 134 8.01 3.71 18.68
CA LYS A 134 8.63 4.91 19.29
C LYS A 134 8.04 5.28 20.66
N ASN A 135 6.77 4.94 20.92
CA ASN A 135 6.12 5.20 22.20
C ASN A 135 6.43 4.13 23.26
N TYR A 136 6.98 2.98 22.85
CA TYR A 136 7.41 1.90 23.76
C TYR A 136 8.92 1.91 24.08
N SER A 137 9.71 2.74 23.38
CA SER A 137 11.15 2.96 23.60
C SER A 137 11.42 4.11 24.55
#